data_AF-A0A7C5N2E9-F1
#
_entry.id   AF-A0A7C5N2E9-F1
#
_cell.length_a   1.000
_cell.length_b   1.000
_cell.length_c   1.000
_cell.angle_alpha   90.00
_cell.angle_beta   90.00
_cell.angle_gamma   90.00
#
_symmetry.space_group_name_H-M   'P 1'
#
loop_
_entity.id
_entity.type
_entity.pdbx_description
1 polymer ?
#
loop_
_entity_poly.entity_id
_entity_poly.type
_entity_poly.pdbx_seq_one_letter_code
_entity_poly.pdbx_strand_id
1 'polypeptide(L)'
;MGLLDKAKVWLGIIDEEDLEGEDAPRAAMRINPRNKDGRPALDDVPPPPQHSLEDALDARDRGDLEAMRRLLEEMDRGRGLRTVLRAAAALEAEDDKTVDQLLPKVRQVEPPWKLPLQLATSLDDPQRACRMRRVAERRGAPRWALAWARVGSDDAAERREGLVALLFADAALARTVAARELAIDGAEADTAATQRFAQFVHGRDCVRRFGAALVADVYERAHGDTEEFLE
;
A
#
# COMPACT_ATOMS: atom_id res chain seq x y z
N MET A 1 34.60 -23.04 5.23
CA MET A 1 33.81 -21.84 4.88
C MET A 1 33.59 -21.78 3.37
N GLY A 2 32.33 -21.86 2.93
CA GLY A 2 31.97 -21.68 1.52
C GLY A 2 31.81 -20.20 1.14
N LEU A 3 31.76 -19.91 -0.16
CA LEU A 3 31.50 -18.56 -0.72
C LEU A 3 30.17 -17.96 -0.22
N LEU A 4 29.19 -18.82 0.05
CA LEU A 4 27.91 -18.46 0.64
C LEU A 4 27.99 -18.04 2.11
N ASP A 5 28.97 -18.53 2.87
CA ASP A 5 29.16 -18.18 4.28
C ASP A 5 29.80 -16.79 4.40
N LYS A 6 30.76 -16.47 3.53
CA LYS A 6 31.39 -15.14 3.47
C LYS A 6 30.41 -14.02 3.13
N ALA A 7 29.41 -14.30 2.29
CA ALA A 7 28.37 -13.34 1.94
C ALA A 7 27.42 -13.04 3.12
N LYS A 8 27.18 -14.01 4.01
CA LYS A 8 26.31 -13.83 5.18
C LYS A 8 26.98 -13.05 6.31
N VAL A 9 28.29 -13.25 6.51
CA VAL A 9 29.09 -12.45 7.45
C VAL A 9 29.18 -10.99 6.99
N TRP A 10 29.35 -10.74 5.68
CA TRP A 10 29.39 -9.37 5.14
C TRP A 10 28.05 -8.63 5.22
N LEU A 11 26.92 -9.37 5.22
CA LEU A 11 25.58 -8.80 5.36
C LEU A 11 25.12 -8.62 6.82
N GLY A 12 25.98 -8.93 7.81
CA GLY A 12 25.67 -8.74 9.24
C GLY A 12 24.52 -9.62 9.74
N ILE A 13 24.25 -10.74 9.07
CA ILE A 13 23.15 -11.66 9.41
C ILE A 13 23.56 -12.63 10.52
N ILE A 14 24.86 -12.81 10.76
CA ILE A 14 25.43 -13.73 11.75
C ILE A 14 26.68 -13.05 12.34
N ASP A 15 26.78 -12.98 13.67
CA ASP A 15 28.01 -12.56 14.36
C ASP A 15 29.05 -13.70 14.31
N GLU A 16 30.32 -13.35 14.11
CA GLU A 16 31.44 -14.31 13.94
C GLU A 16 31.68 -15.21 15.17
N GLU A 17 31.08 -14.89 16.32
CA GLU A 17 31.25 -15.62 17.58
C GLU A 17 30.32 -16.85 17.76
N ASP A 18 29.30 -17.03 16.89
CA ASP A 18 28.30 -18.11 17.02
C ASP A 18 28.65 -19.41 16.27
N LEU A 19 29.89 -19.56 15.76
CA LEU A 19 30.29 -20.68 14.90
C LEU A 19 31.23 -21.72 15.51
N GLU A 20 31.48 -21.69 16.83
CA GLU A 20 32.22 -22.75 17.52
C GLU A 20 31.48 -23.24 18.78
N GLY A 21 30.84 -24.40 18.68
CA GLY A 21 30.19 -25.07 19.82
C GLY A 21 29.59 -26.43 19.47
N GLU A 22 30.40 -27.49 19.60
CA GLU A 22 29.96 -28.89 19.62
C GLU A 22 29.25 -29.26 20.95
N ASP A 23 28.37 -30.26 20.86
CA ASP A 23 27.85 -31.21 21.88
C ASP A 23 26.62 -30.93 22.80
N ALA A 24 25.46 -31.48 22.33
CA ALA A 24 24.44 -32.34 23.00
C ALA A 24 23.53 -31.80 24.17
N PRO A 25 22.38 -32.44 24.56
CA PRO A 25 21.75 -33.70 24.10
C PRO A 25 20.22 -33.66 23.77
N ARG A 26 19.75 -34.82 23.27
CA ARG A 26 18.41 -35.24 22.81
C ARG A 26 17.20 -34.95 23.72
N ALA A 27 16.08 -34.52 23.12
CA ALA A 27 14.74 -34.73 23.65
C ALA A 27 13.71 -35.09 22.55
N ALA A 28 13.11 -36.28 22.71
CA ALA A 28 11.82 -36.79 22.23
C ALA A 28 11.37 -36.53 20.77
N MET A 29 11.73 -37.48 19.90
CA MET A 29 11.12 -37.74 18.59
C MET A 29 9.65 -38.17 18.75
N ARG A 30 8.69 -37.33 18.34
CA ARG A 30 7.35 -37.77 17.95
C ARG A 30 7.42 -38.28 16.51
N ILE A 31 7.31 -39.60 16.34
CA ILE A 31 7.27 -40.26 15.03
C ILE A 31 5.89 -40.01 14.43
N ASN A 32 5.79 -39.06 13.50
CA ASN A 32 4.67 -39.00 12.55
C ASN A 32 4.91 -40.05 11.45
N PRO A 33 3.89 -40.82 11.05
CA PRO A 33 4.03 -41.83 10.00
C PRO A 33 4.39 -41.17 8.66
N ARG A 34 5.55 -41.57 8.13
CA ARG A 34 6.09 -41.18 6.83
C ARG A 34 5.14 -41.57 5.70
N ASN A 35 4.55 -40.57 5.03
CA ASN A 35 4.16 -40.72 3.62
C ASN A 35 5.44 -40.90 2.77
N LYS A 36 5.42 -41.85 1.85
CA LYS A 36 6.60 -42.38 1.12
C LYS A 36 7.12 -41.47 0.00
N ASP A 37 6.54 -40.31 -0.21
CA ASP A 37 7.03 -39.34 -1.20
C ASP A 37 7.60 -38.16 -0.43
N GLY A 38 8.93 -38.08 -0.35
CA GLY A 38 9.70 -37.08 0.41
C GLY A 38 9.58 -35.63 -0.10
N ARG A 39 8.41 -35.22 -0.56
CA ARG A 39 8.08 -33.81 -0.82
C ARG A 39 7.39 -33.25 0.43
N PRO A 40 7.85 -32.11 0.98
CA PRO A 40 7.05 -31.38 1.96
C PRO A 40 5.65 -31.12 1.36
N ALA A 41 4.60 -31.24 2.17
CA ALA A 41 3.26 -30.85 1.75
C ALA A 41 3.37 -29.41 1.24
N LEU A 42 3.04 -29.19 -0.04
CA LEU A 42 2.86 -27.84 -0.55
C LEU A 42 1.70 -27.27 0.26
N ASP A 43 1.96 -26.22 1.03
CA ASP A 43 0.88 -25.42 1.61
C ASP A 43 -0.07 -25.08 0.46
N ASP A 44 -1.36 -25.41 0.60
CA ASP A 44 -2.39 -25.12 -0.39
C ASP A 44 -2.40 -23.62 -0.66
N VAL A 45 -1.72 -23.20 -1.73
CA VAL A 45 -1.76 -21.82 -2.19
C VAL A 45 -3.20 -21.59 -2.65
N PRO A 46 -3.95 -20.67 -2.03
CA PRO A 46 -5.33 -20.43 -2.42
C PRO A 46 -5.37 -20.08 -3.91
N PRO A 47 -6.39 -20.57 -4.65
CA PRO A 47 -6.49 -20.33 -6.08
C PRO A 47 -6.42 -18.82 -6.38
N PRO A 48 -5.85 -18.43 -7.53
CA PRO A 48 -5.80 -17.03 -7.90
C PRO A 48 -7.22 -16.45 -7.90
N PRO A 49 -7.41 -15.22 -7.40
CA PRO A 49 -8.73 -14.61 -7.36
C PRO A 49 -9.27 -14.52 -8.79
N GLN A 50 -10.49 -15.01 -9.00
CA GLN A 50 -11.15 -14.98 -10.31
C GLN A 50 -11.61 -13.55 -10.66
N HIS A 51 -11.64 -12.67 -9.66
CA HIS A 51 -12.12 -11.31 -9.75
C HIS A 51 -11.00 -10.32 -9.43
N SER A 52 -10.99 -9.22 -10.17
CA SER A 52 -10.05 -8.12 -10.06
C SER A 52 -10.67 -6.93 -9.30
N LEU A 53 -9.84 -5.99 -8.88
CA LEU A 53 -10.32 -4.77 -8.22
C LEU A 53 -11.14 -3.91 -9.21
N GLU A 54 -10.75 -3.95 -10.47
CA GLU A 54 -11.42 -3.33 -11.60
C GLU A 54 -12.87 -3.84 -11.73
N ASP A 55 -13.12 -5.14 -11.57
CA ASP A 55 -14.49 -5.69 -11.62
C ASP A 55 -15.41 -5.10 -10.53
N ALA A 56 -14.86 -4.89 -9.32
CA ALA A 56 -15.60 -4.27 -8.23
C ALA A 56 -15.91 -2.79 -8.49
N LEU A 57 -14.95 -2.05 -9.06
CA LEU A 57 -15.13 -0.65 -9.43
C LEU A 57 -16.13 -0.51 -10.59
N ASP A 58 -16.09 -1.42 -11.57
CA ASP A 58 -17.05 -1.47 -12.68
C ASP A 58 -18.49 -1.80 -12.20
N ALA A 59 -18.63 -2.68 -11.21
CA ALA A 59 -19.93 -2.94 -10.57
C ALA A 59 -20.49 -1.69 -9.89
N ARG A 60 -19.65 -0.95 -9.16
CA ARG A 60 -20.03 0.31 -8.51
C ARG A 60 -20.45 1.37 -9.52
N ASP A 61 -19.69 1.55 -10.60
CA ASP A 61 -19.97 2.54 -11.65
C ASP A 61 -21.31 2.26 -12.37
N ARG A 62 -21.77 1.01 -12.37
CA ARG A 62 -23.10 0.60 -12.86
C ARG A 62 -24.21 0.72 -11.81
N GLY A 63 -23.89 1.10 -10.58
CA GLY A 63 -24.82 1.17 -9.45
C GLY A 63 -25.12 -0.17 -8.78
N ASP A 64 -24.39 -1.24 -9.12
CA ASP A 64 -24.58 -2.57 -8.53
C ASP A 64 -23.74 -2.72 -7.25
N LEU A 65 -24.22 -2.09 -6.18
CA LEU A 65 -23.51 -2.03 -4.90
C LEU A 65 -23.39 -3.39 -4.21
N GLU A 66 -24.38 -4.27 -4.39
CA GLU A 66 -24.32 -5.63 -3.83
C GLU A 66 -23.23 -6.47 -4.50
N ALA A 67 -23.16 -6.44 -5.84
CA ALA A 67 -22.09 -7.13 -6.56
C ALA A 67 -20.71 -6.58 -6.19
N MET A 68 -20.55 -5.26 -6.12
CA MET A 68 -19.30 -4.63 -5.67
C MET A 68 -18.88 -5.15 -4.29
N ARG A 69 -19.79 -5.12 -3.31
CA ARG A 69 -19.50 -5.56 -1.93
C ARG A 69 -19.06 -7.01 -1.89
N ARG A 70 -19.77 -7.89 -2.61
CA ARG A 70 -19.42 -9.31 -2.71
C ARG A 70 -18.03 -9.50 -3.29
N LEU A 71 -17.70 -8.82 -4.40
CA LEU A 71 -16.39 -8.90 -5.03
C LEU A 71 -15.28 -8.42 -4.09
N LEU A 72 -15.49 -7.30 -3.39
CA LEU A 72 -14.53 -6.78 -2.41
C LEU A 72 -14.33 -7.73 -1.23
N GLU A 73 -15.39 -8.37 -0.74
CA GLU A 73 -15.30 -9.38 0.31
C GLU A 73 -14.51 -10.62 -0.14
N GLU A 74 -14.77 -11.12 -1.35
CA GLU A 74 -14.06 -12.29 -1.91
C GLU A 74 -12.56 -12.00 -2.15
N MET A 75 -12.21 -10.77 -2.51
CA MET A 75 -10.82 -10.36 -2.74
C MET A 75 -10.06 -9.91 -1.47
N ASP A 76 -10.79 -9.51 -0.42
CA ASP A 76 -10.20 -8.94 0.79
C ASP A 76 -9.47 -10.01 1.61
N ARG A 77 -8.14 -9.96 1.57
CA ARG A 77 -7.27 -10.81 2.40
C ARG A 77 -7.00 -10.22 3.79
N GLY A 78 -7.78 -9.22 4.19
CA GLY A 78 -7.73 -8.57 5.49
C GLY A 78 -6.61 -7.56 5.67
N ARG A 79 -5.94 -7.12 4.60
CA ARG A 79 -4.91 -6.08 4.64
C ARG A 79 -4.91 -5.20 3.39
N GLY A 80 -4.44 -3.97 3.55
CA GLY A 80 -4.14 -3.04 2.46
C GLY A 80 -5.36 -2.33 1.88
N LEU A 81 -5.22 -1.81 0.66
CA LEU A 81 -6.25 -0.99 0.00
C LEU A 81 -7.60 -1.72 -0.16
N ARG A 82 -7.60 -3.03 -0.39
CA ARG A 82 -8.86 -3.79 -0.56
C ARG A 82 -9.73 -3.76 0.69
N THR A 83 -9.11 -3.89 1.87
CA THR A 83 -9.82 -3.79 3.16
C THR A 83 -10.42 -2.39 3.36
N VAL A 84 -9.70 -1.35 2.94
CA VAL A 84 -10.16 0.04 3.00
C VAL A 84 -11.35 0.26 2.06
N LEU A 85 -11.27 -0.23 0.83
CA LEU A 85 -12.38 -0.13 -0.13
C LEU A 85 -13.59 -0.95 0.30
N ARG A 86 -13.39 -2.11 0.92
CA ARG A 86 -14.47 -2.89 1.53
C ARG A 86 -15.14 -2.14 2.67
N ALA A 87 -14.38 -1.49 3.54
CA ALA A 87 -14.93 -0.66 4.61
C ALA A 87 -15.68 0.55 4.05
N ALA A 88 -15.18 1.16 2.97
CA ALA A 88 -15.85 2.25 2.28
C ALA A 88 -17.16 1.79 1.61
N ALA A 89 -17.17 0.61 0.99
CA ALA A 89 -18.38 0.00 0.44
C ALA A 89 -19.43 -0.33 1.51
N ALA A 90 -18.99 -0.76 2.70
CA ALA A 90 -19.88 -0.96 3.84
C ALA A 90 -20.47 0.38 4.33
N LEU A 91 -19.64 1.44 4.40
CA LEU A 91 -20.08 2.78 4.78
C LEU A 91 -21.08 3.36 3.77
N GLU A 92 -20.84 3.19 2.46
CA GLU A 92 -21.76 3.59 1.39
C GLU A 92 -23.13 2.91 1.49
N ALA A 93 -23.15 1.68 2.00
CA ALA A 93 -24.36 0.88 2.19
C ALA A 93 -24.97 1.01 3.60
N GLU A 94 -24.51 1.98 4.40
CA GLU A 94 -24.96 2.23 5.78
C GLU A 94 -24.84 0.98 6.70
N ASP A 95 -23.90 0.08 6.40
CA ASP A 95 -23.62 -1.12 7.19
C ASP A 95 -22.57 -0.83 8.27
N ASP A 96 -22.97 -0.07 9.28
CA ASP A 96 -22.10 0.35 10.39
C ASP A 96 -21.43 -0.84 11.10
N LYS A 97 -22.14 -1.97 11.22
CA LYS A 97 -21.60 -3.18 11.86
C LYS A 97 -20.38 -3.70 11.11
N THR A 98 -20.44 -3.76 9.78
CA THR A 98 -19.31 -4.19 8.95
C THR A 98 -18.20 -3.15 8.98
N VAL A 99 -18.53 -1.84 8.96
CA VAL A 99 -17.53 -0.77 9.09
C VAL A 99 -16.74 -0.95 10.39
N ASP A 100 -17.41 -1.05 11.54
CA ASP A 100 -16.77 -1.16 12.85
C ASP A 100 -15.85 -2.39 12.97
N GLN A 101 -16.22 -3.51 12.33
CA GLN A 101 -15.37 -4.70 12.28
C GLN A 101 -14.10 -4.51 11.44
N LEU A 102 -14.13 -3.62 10.45
CA LEU A 102 -13.02 -3.39 9.52
C LEU A 102 -12.09 -2.25 9.97
N LEU A 103 -12.58 -1.27 10.74
CA LEU A 103 -11.76 -0.13 11.20
C LEU A 103 -10.42 -0.55 11.86
N PRO A 104 -10.35 -1.57 12.74
CA PRO A 104 -9.09 -1.99 13.33
C PRO A 104 -8.08 -2.50 12.28
N LYS A 105 -8.55 -3.10 11.18
CA LYS A 105 -7.69 -3.55 10.08
C LYS A 105 -7.24 -2.39 9.21
N VAL A 106 -8.11 -1.39 9.01
CA VAL A 106 -7.76 -0.14 8.31
C VAL A 106 -6.63 0.60 9.04
N ARG A 107 -6.64 0.63 10.39
CA ARG A 107 -5.55 1.20 11.22
C ARG A 107 -4.20 0.54 10.98
N GLN A 108 -4.19 -0.73 10.56
CA GLN A 108 -2.98 -1.54 10.38
C GLN A 108 -2.50 -1.60 8.91
N VAL A 109 -3.02 -0.74 8.04
CA VAL A 109 -2.63 -0.72 6.62
C VAL A 109 -1.20 -0.19 6.48
N GLU A 110 -0.34 -1.04 5.91
CA GLU A 110 1.07 -0.75 5.67
C GLU A 110 1.36 -0.45 4.18
N PRO A 111 2.27 0.49 3.87
CA PRO A 111 2.90 1.41 4.81
C PRO A 111 1.95 2.55 5.26
N PRO A 112 2.05 3.04 6.51
CA PRO A 112 1.03 3.87 7.15
C PRO A 112 0.88 5.26 6.50
N TRP A 113 1.90 5.72 5.78
CA TRP A 113 1.88 6.99 5.06
C TRP A 113 1.20 6.92 3.68
N LYS A 114 1.07 5.72 3.08
CA LYS A 114 0.70 5.59 1.66
C LYS A 114 -0.75 5.97 1.39
N LEU A 115 -1.69 5.47 2.18
CA LEU A 115 -3.11 5.78 2.00
C LEU A 115 -3.41 7.28 2.23
N PRO A 116 -2.94 7.93 3.31
CA PRO A 116 -3.08 9.38 3.47
C PRO A 116 -2.54 10.16 2.28
N LEU A 117 -1.39 9.76 1.74
CA LEU A 117 -0.82 10.45 0.60
C LEU A 117 -1.63 10.24 -0.69
N GLN A 118 -2.17 9.04 -0.91
CA GLN A 118 -3.07 8.76 -2.03
C GLN A 118 -4.38 9.58 -1.90
N LEU A 119 -4.92 9.70 -0.68
CA LEU A 119 -6.07 10.56 -0.41
C LEU A 119 -5.76 12.03 -0.67
N ALA A 120 -4.61 12.52 -0.22
CA ALA A 120 -4.17 13.90 -0.46
C ALA A 120 -4.10 14.25 -1.94
N THR A 121 -3.80 13.28 -2.82
CA THR A 121 -3.75 13.48 -4.27
C THR A 121 -5.05 13.21 -5.01
N SER A 122 -6.08 12.69 -4.33
CA SER A 122 -7.36 12.29 -4.94
C SER A 122 -8.56 13.08 -4.41
N LEU A 123 -8.40 13.84 -3.33
CA LEU A 123 -9.46 14.66 -2.73
C LEU A 123 -9.58 16.00 -3.43
N ASP A 124 -10.82 16.41 -3.74
CA ASP A 124 -11.11 17.72 -4.32
C ASP A 124 -11.08 18.86 -3.30
N ASP A 125 -11.28 18.57 -2.00
CA ASP A 125 -11.18 19.57 -0.91
C ASP A 125 -9.69 19.86 -0.60
N PRO A 126 -9.18 21.07 -0.89
CA PRO A 126 -7.77 21.40 -0.69
C PRO A 126 -7.35 21.38 0.78
N GLN A 127 -8.26 21.72 1.71
CA GLN A 127 -7.95 21.71 3.14
C GLN A 127 -7.82 20.28 3.65
N ARG A 128 -8.76 19.40 3.26
CA ARG A 128 -8.70 17.97 3.62
C ARG A 128 -7.51 17.28 2.96
N ALA A 129 -7.21 17.58 1.70
CA ALA A 129 -6.01 17.12 1.01
C ALA A 129 -4.72 17.55 1.74
N CYS A 130 -4.63 18.81 2.15
CA CYS A 130 -3.50 19.33 2.93
C CYS A 130 -3.34 18.60 4.27
N ARG A 131 -4.43 18.36 5.01
CA ARG A 131 -4.41 17.57 6.25
C ARG A 131 -3.91 16.16 6.00
N MET A 132 -4.41 15.47 4.98
CA MET A 132 -3.98 14.10 4.64
C MET A 132 -2.49 14.03 4.28
N ARG A 133 -1.96 15.06 3.61
CA ARG A 133 -0.53 15.15 3.33
C ARG A 133 0.30 15.34 4.60
N ARG A 134 -0.14 16.19 5.55
CA ARG A 134 0.52 16.34 6.87
C ARG A 134 0.50 15.03 7.67
N VAL A 135 -0.62 14.29 7.62
CA VAL A 135 -0.72 12.95 8.23
C VAL A 135 0.29 12.00 7.59
N ALA A 136 0.39 11.97 6.26
CA ALA A 136 1.39 11.15 5.56
C ALA A 136 2.82 11.49 5.99
N GLU A 137 3.15 12.78 6.09
CA GLU A 137 4.46 13.27 6.53
C GLU A 137 4.79 12.81 7.95
N ARG A 138 3.88 12.99 8.92
CA ARG A 138 4.06 12.51 10.30
C ARG A 138 4.22 10.99 10.38
N ARG A 139 3.59 10.24 9.46
CA ARG A 139 3.71 8.77 9.34
C ARG A 139 4.93 8.31 8.56
N GLY A 140 5.89 9.20 8.30
CA GLY A 140 7.18 8.85 7.70
C GLY A 140 7.13 8.69 6.19
N ALA A 141 6.25 9.43 5.49
CA ALA A 141 6.28 9.48 4.04
C ALA A 141 7.68 9.88 3.54
N PRO A 142 8.29 9.11 2.61
CA PRO A 142 9.60 9.46 2.09
C PRO A 142 9.51 10.74 1.26
N ARG A 143 10.61 11.50 1.21
CA ARG A 143 10.67 12.81 0.54
C ARG A 143 10.18 12.78 -0.91
N TRP A 144 10.51 11.73 -1.67
CA TRP A 144 10.06 11.58 -3.06
C TRP A 144 8.52 11.47 -3.16
N ALA A 145 7.87 10.82 -2.19
CA ALA A 145 6.43 10.62 -2.23
C ALA A 145 5.69 11.93 -1.90
N LEU A 146 6.15 12.65 -0.88
CA LEU A 146 5.64 13.98 -0.54
C LEU A 146 5.82 14.97 -1.70
N ALA A 147 6.98 14.93 -2.37
CA ALA A 147 7.25 15.76 -3.54
C ALA A 147 6.31 15.42 -4.69
N TRP A 148 6.10 14.13 -4.98
CA TRP A 148 5.18 13.70 -6.03
C TRP A 148 3.72 14.09 -5.73
N ALA A 149 3.26 14.01 -4.48
CA ALA A 149 1.92 14.47 -4.14
C ALA A 149 1.69 15.95 -4.46
N ARG A 150 2.74 16.80 -4.38
CA ARG A 150 2.67 18.20 -4.80
C ARG A 150 2.65 18.36 -6.32
N VAL A 151 3.28 17.47 -7.08
CA VAL A 151 3.24 17.50 -8.56
C VAL A 151 1.80 17.35 -9.10
N GLY A 152 0.96 16.60 -8.39
CA GLY A 152 -0.45 16.44 -8.73
C GLY A 152 -1.35 17.64 -8.36
N SER A 153 -0.81 18.69 -7.74
CA SER A 153 -1.58 19.89 -7.38
C SER A 153 -2.03 20.66 -8.62
N ASP A 154 -3.21 21.28 -8.53
CA ASP A 154 -3.72 22.20 -9.55
C ASP A 154 -2.98 23.55 -9.52
N ASP A 155 -2.42 23.94 -8.37
CA ASP A 155 -1.58 25.13 -8.25
C ASP A 155 -0.25 24.95 -8.99
N ALA A 156 -0.02 25.81 -9.97
CA ALA A 156 1.19 25.79 -10.79
C ALA A 156 2.47 26.05 -9.99
N ALA A 157 2.42 26.84 -8.91
CA ALA A 157 3.56 27.10 -8.05
C ALA A 157 3.91 25.84 -7.24
N GLU A 158 2.94 25.27 -6.53
CA GLU A 158 3.11 24.03 -5.76
C GLU A 158 3.56 22.85 -6.64
N ARG A 159 2.96 22.70 -7.83
CA ARG A 159 3.36 21.68 -8.81
C ARG A 159 4.81 21.82 -9.23
N ARG A 160 5.27 23.05 -9.50
CA ARG A 160 6.67 23.32 -9.86
C ARG A 160 7.62 22.99 -8.71
N GLU A 161 7.29 23.42 -7.50
CA GLU A 161 8.09 23.08 -6.31
C GLU A 161 8.15 21.57 -6.08
N GLY A 162 7.02 20.88 -6.24
CA GLY A 162 6.93 19.42 -6.17
C GLY A 162 7.84 18.73 -7.18
N LEU A 163 7.86 19.20 -8.43
CA LEU A 163 8.70 18.62 -9.48
C LEU A 163 10.19 18.84 -9.19
N VAL A 164 10.57 20.03 -8.73
CA VAL A 164 11.96 20.32 -8.33
C VAL A 164 12.37 19.46 -7.14
N ALA A 165 11.54 19.38 -6.10
CA ALA A 165 11.81 18.53 -4.94
C ALA A 165 11.92 17.04 -5.32
N LEU A 166 11.08 16.58 -6.26
CA LEU A 166 11.10 15.21 -6.75
C LEU A 166 12.38 14.92 -7.53
N LEU A 167 12.86 15.86 -8.35
CA LEU A 167 14.12 15.73 -9.08
C LEU A 167 15.32 15.49 -8.14
N PHE A 168 15.36 16.18 -6.99
CA PHE A 168 16.42 16.00 -5.99
C PHE A 168 16.22 14.77 -5.10
N ALA A 169 14.98 14.36 -4.84
CA ALA A 169 14.69 13.20 -4.00
C ALA A 169 14.82 11.87 -4.75
N ASP A 170 14.39 11.84 -6.02
CA ASP A 170 14.44 10.67 -6.91
C ASP A 170 14.34 11.12 -8.37
N ALA A 171 15.48 11.37 -9.01
CA ALA A 171 15.54 11.83 -10.39
C ALA A 171 14.93 10.84 -11.40
N ALA A 172 15.02 9.54 -11.14
CA ALA A 172 14.45 8.51 -12.01
C ALA A 172 12.92 8.57 -11.98
N LEU A 173 12.34 8.70 -10.78
CA LEU A 173 10.90 8.90 -10.62
C LEU A 173 10.45 10.24 -11.20
N ALA A 174 11.21 11.32 -10.99
CA ALA A 174 10.91 12.64 -11.56
C ALA A 174 10.75 12.60 -13.09
N ARG A 175 11.68 11.93 -13.79
CA ARG A 175 11.61 11.73 -15.25
C ARG A 175 10.38 10.91 -15.65
N THR A 176 10.08 9.84 -14.92
CA THR A 176 8.89 9.02 -15.18
C THR A 176 7.59 9.79 -14.98
N VAL A 177 7.48 10.61 -13.94
CA VAL A 177 6.31 11.47 -13.69
C VAL A 177 6.21 12.54 -14.78
N ALA A 178 7.31 13.19 -15.15
CA ALA A 178 7.34 14.15 -16.25
C ALA A 178 6.85 13.54 -17.58
N ALA A 179 7.30 12.33 -17.90
CA ALA A 179 6.94 11.64 -19.14
C ALA A 179 5.49 11.12 -19.14
N ARG A 180 5.05 10.48 -18.05
CA ARG A 180 3.78 9.74 -18.02
C ARG A 180 2.59 10.54 -17.50
N GLU A 181 2.82 11.44 -16.56
CA GLU A 181 1.75 12.16 -15.87
C GLU A 181 1.63 13.60 -16.36
N LEU A 182 2.75 14.28 -16.58
CA LEU A 182 2.77 15.65 -17.09
C LEU A 182 2.86 15.74 -18.63
N ALA A 183 3.13 14.60 -19.29
CA ALA A 183 3.32 14.52 -20.75
C ALA A 183 4.27 15.60 -21.30
N ILE A 184 5.37 15.88 -20.59
CA ILE A 184 6.37 16.86 -21.01
C ILE A 184 7.08 16.32 -22.27
N ASP A 185 7.09 17.13 -23.32
CA ASP A 185 7.73 16.76 -24.59
C ASP A 185 9.23 16.47 -24.41
N GLY A 186 9.69 15.37 -25.01
CA GLY A 186 11.07 14.87 -24.87
C GLY A 186 11.43 14.20 -23.53
N ALA A 187 10.51 14.09 -22.56
CA ALA A 187 10.78 13.36 -21.32
C ALA A 187 10.62 11.84 -21.53
N GLU A 188 11.63 11.07 -21.09
CA GLU A 188 11.61 9.60 -21.14
C GLU A 188 11.41 8.99 -19.76
N ALA A 189 10.53 7.98 -19.68
CA ALA A 189 10.29 7.26 -18.43
C ALA A 189 11.47 6.34 -18.08
N ASP A 190 11.86 6.36 -16.82
CA ASP A 190 12.93 5.50 -16.31
C ASP A 190 12.37 4.12 -15.91
N THR A 191 12.99 3.07 -16.45
CA THR A 191 12.59 1.67 -16.21
C THR A 191 12.70 1.31 -14.73
N ALA A 192 13.71 1.84 -14.01
CA ALA A 192 13.93 1.56 -12.59
C ALA A 192 12.86 2.19 -11.68
N ALA A 193 12.18 3.24 -12.15
CA ALA A 193 11.10 3.91 -11.40
C ALA A 193 9.70 3.46 -11.83
N THR A 194 9.56 2.76 -12.96
CA THR A 194 8.26 2.40 -13.55
C THR A 194 7.38 1.58 -12.61
N GLN A 195 7.94 0.60 -11.89
CA GLN A 195 7.15 -0.22 -10.96
C GLN A 195 6.63 0.59 -9.77
N ARG A 196 7.47 1.44 -9.17
CA ARG A 196 7.09 2.31 -8.05
C ARG A 196 6.03 3.33 -8.49
N PHE A 197 6.21 3.89 -9.68
CA PHE A 197 5.23 4.76 -10.31
C PHE A 197 3.86 4.07 -10.43
N ALA A 198 3.83 2.90 -11.08
CA ALA A 198 2.59 2.15 -11.31
C ALA A 198 1.87 1.79 -10.00
N GLN A 199 2.61 1.35 -8.97
CA GLN A 199 2.03 0.96 -7.68
C GLN A 199 1.40 2.12 -6.90
N PHE A 200 1.94 3.33 -7.05
CA PHE A 200 1.38 4.51 -6.40
C PHE A 200 0.16 5.03 -7.17
N VAL A 201 0.29 5.20 -8.48
CA VAL A 201 -0.77 5.67 -9.40
C VAL A 201 -1.98 4.74 -9.34
N HIS A 202 -1.79 3.42 -9.44
CA HIS A 202 -2.90 2.48 -9.40
C HIS A 202 -3.74 2.64 -8.12
N GLY A 203 -3.10 2.72 -6.95
CA GLY A 203 -3.85 2.89 -5.71
C GLY A 203 -4.54 4.26 -5.59
N ARG A 204 -3.88 5.33 -6.06
CA ARG A 204 -4.50 6.67 -6.15
C ARG A 204 -5.74 6.67 -7.04
N ASP A 205 -5.63 6.04 -8.21
CA ASP A 205 -6.69 6.00 -9.21
C ASP A 205 -7.86 5.12 -8.74
N CYS A 206 -7.59 4.01 -8.05
CA CYS A 206 -8.61 3.22 -7.37
C CYS A 206 -9.35 4.03 -6.29
N VAL A 207 -8.62 4.78 -5.45
CA VAL A 207 -9.23 5.66 -4.44
C VAL A 207 -10.10 6.74 -5.10
N ARG A 208 -9.60 7.37 -6.17
CA ARG A 208 -10.34 8.40 -6.90
C ARG A 208 -11.62 7.84 -7.53
N ARG A 209 -11.52 6.70 -8.22
CA ARG A 209 -12.66 6.04 -8.88
C ARG A 209 -13.69 5.54 -7.87
N PHE A 210 -13.25 5.01 -6.73
CA PHE A 210 -14.16 4.61 -5.64
C PHE A 210 -14.81 5.82 -4.94
N GLY A 211 -14.23 7.01 -5.00
CA GLY A 211 -14.72 8.18 -4.26
C GLY A 211 -13.82 8.47 -3.08
N ALA A 212 -12.86 9.37 -3.30
CA ALA A 212 -11.83 9.71 -2.33
C ALA A 212 -12.40 10.27 -1.02
N ALA A 213 -13.51 10.99 -1.06
CA ALA A 213 -14.18 11.53 0.12
C ALA A 213 -14.64 10.42 1.08
N LEU A 214 -15.30 9.39 0.54
CA LEU A 214 -15.80 8.26 1.33
C LEU A 214 -14.65 7.42 1.91
N VAL A 215 -13.58 7.22 1.12
CA VAL A 215 -12.37 6.55 1.61
C VAL A 215 -11.70 7.37 2.72
N ALA A 216 -11.70 8.70 2.61
CA ALA A 216 -11.18 9.58 3.64
C ALA A 216 -12.05 9.51 4.91
N ASP A 217 -13.37 9.42 4.80
CA ASP A 217 -14.27 9.25 5.95
C ASP A 217 -13.98 7.96 6.71
N VAL A 218 -13.75 6.84 5.99
CA VAL A 218 -13.31 5.57 6.60
C VAL A 218 -11.95 5.73 7.28
N TYR A 219 -11.00 6.38 6.62
CA TYR A 219 -9.66 6.59 7.18
C TYR A 219 -9.72 7.45 8.44
N GLU A 220 -10.50 8.53 8.43
CA GLU A 220 -10.71 9.43 9.56
C GLU A 220 -11.48 8.73 10.68
N ARG A 221 -12.54 7.96 10.41
CA ARG A 221 -13.22 7.15 11.44
C ARG A 221 -12.28 6.10 12.04
N ALA A 222 -11.39 5.54 11.23
CA ALA A 222 -10.36 4.63 11.72
C ALA A 222 -9.29 5.35 12.55
N HIS A 223 -9.03 6.65 12.40
CA HIS A 223 -7.92 7.33 13.10
C HIS A 223 -8.32 8.57 13.92
N GLY A 224 -9.61 8.87 14.01
CA GLY A 224 -10.17 10.13 14.52
C GLY A 224 -10.07 10.30 16.03
N ASP A 225 -9.70 9.24 16.75
CA ASP A 225 -9.38 9.32 18.19
C ASP A 225 -7.95 9.80 18.47
N THR A 226 -7.14 10.05 17.43
CA THR A 226 -5.74 10.45 17.58
C THR A 226 -5.63 11.97 17.41
N GLU A 227 -4.87 12.65 18.29
CA GLU A 227 -4.58 14.10 18.26
C GLU A 227 -4.07 14.62 16.91
N GLU A 228 -3.71 13.73 15.99
CA GLU A 228 -3.27 13.98 14.61
C GLU A 228 -4.22 14.86 13.77
N PHE A 229 -5.49 15.03 14.14
CA PHE A 229 -6.47 15.82 13.37
C PHE A 229 -6.82 17.20 13.97
N LEU A 230 -6.23 17.57 15.11
CA LEU A 230 -6.62 18.77 15.89
C LEU A 230 -5.76 20.04 15.61
N GLU A 231 -4.84 20.00 14.65
CA GLU A 231 -3.94 21.13 14.27
C GLU A 231 -3.90 21.40 12.75
#